data_AF-A0A7I9UUT4-F1
#
_entry.id   AF-A0A7I9UUT4-F1
#
_cell.length_a   1.000
_cell.length_b   1.000
_cell.length_c   1.000
_cell.angle_alpha   90.00
_cell.angle_beta   90.00
_cell.angle_gamma   90.00
#
_symmetry.space_group_name_H-M   'P 1'
#
loop_
_entity.id
_entity.type
_entity.pdbx_description
1 polymer ?
#
loop_
_entity_poly.entity_id
_entity_poly.type
_entity_poly.pdbx_seq_one_letter_code
_entity_poly.pdbx_strand_id
1 'polypeptide(L)'
;MNLSASEKKTLAILAVSALLYAAVIVGAAAFWGSRTHVDERPQAILSVGADSATIHPTVLCDYEMNNCDGDFRKIDATRYSHFPVPVGATLRVRLSEDVSGDPWSIVAQYLTPKGSELVLQTLTGGAGTTPLYLPSTRERVLINVEISLPAKLLAGDTDEELVRRGFFAIDTTPTGEQALLDAYRKAAAGKRPQERMATDGEFARR
;
A
#
# COMPACT_ATOMS: atom_id res chain seq x y z
N MET A 1 54.85 -39.28 1.12
CA MET A 1 54.97 -38.36 -0.05
C MET A 1 55.74 -37.13 0.41
N ASN A 2 56.98 -36.95 -0.04
CA ASN A 2 57.81 -35.78 0.29
C ASN A 2 57.64 -34.74 -0.82
N LEU A 3 56.76 -33.76 -0.61
CA LEU A 3 56.61 -32.63 -1.51
C LEU A 3 57.87 -31.74 -1.43
N SER A 4 58.44 -31.40 -2.59
CA SER A 4 59.56 -30.49 -2.68
C SER A 4 59.18 -29.08 -2.22
N ALA A 5 60.17 -28.25 -1.87
CA ALA A 5 59.93 -26.91 -1.33
C ALA A 5 59.18 -25.99 -2.32
N SER A 6 59.27 -26.22 -3.63
CA SER A 6 58.49 -25.49 -4.62
C SER A 6 57.04 -25.98 -4.69
N GLU A 7 56.81 -27.29 -4.62
CA GLU A 7 55.45 -27.88 -4.60
C GLU A 7 54.67 -27.46 -3.36
N LYS A 8 55.32 -27.34 -2.19
CA LYS A 8 54.68 -26.81 -0.98
C LYS A 8 54.26 -25.35 -1.12
N LYS A 9 55.04 -24.52 -1.82
CA LYS A 9 54.70 -23.11 -2.08
C LYS A 9 53.55 -22.99 -3.08
N THR A 10 53.55 -23.79 -4.14
CA THR A 10 52.47 -23.80 -5.12
C THR A 10 51.16 -24.30 -4.51
N LEU A 11 51.22 -25.34 -3.67
CA LEU A 11 50.06 -25.87 -2.96
C LEU A 11 49.50 -24.84 -1.96
N ALA A 12 50.36 -24.11 -1.25
CA ALA A 12 49.95 -23.07 -0.32
C ALA A 12 49.25 -21.91 -1.03
N ILE A 13 49.77 -21.47 -2.19
CA ILE A 13 49.12 -20.42 -2.98
C ILE A 13 47.75 -20.88 -3.48
N LEU A 14 47.66 -22.08 -4.05
CA LEU A 14 46.37 -22.64 -4.51
C LEU A 14 45.34 -22.76 -3.39
N ALA A 15 45.76 -23.17 -2.19
CA ALA A 15 44.89 -23.26 -1.02
C ALA A 15 44.37 -21.88 -0.59
N VAL A 16 45.24 -20.86 -0.55
CA VAL A 16 44.85 -19.48 -0.22
C VAL A 16 43.92 -18.89 -1.27
N SER A 17 44.21 -19.12 -2.57
CA SER A 17 43.35 -18.70 -3.68
C SER A 17 41.96 -19.31 -3.59
N ALA A 18 41.87 -20.61 -3.30
CA ALA A 18 40.61 -21.32 -3.15
C ALA A 18 39.79 -20.80 -1.96
N LEU A 19 40.45 -20.50 -0.83
CA LEU A 19 39.81 -19.91 0.34
C LEU A 19 39.28 -18.50 0.08
N LEU A 20 40.06 -17.66 -0.62
CA LEU A 20 39.61 -16.32 -1.03
C LEU A 20 38.41 -16.40 -1.97
N TYR A 21 38.45 -17.30 -2.95
CA TYR A 21 37.35 -17.48 -3.89
C TYR A 21 36.08 -17.99 -3.19
N ALA A 22 36.22 -18.95 -2.27
CA ALA A 22 35.11 -19.43 -1.45
C ALA A 22 34.53 -18.32 -0.56
N ALA A 23 35.38 -17.49 0.07
CA ALA A 23 34.94 -16.37 0.88
C ALA A 23 34.19 -15.31 0.05
N VAL A 24 34.64 -15.04 -1.19
CA VAL A 24 33.94 -14.14 -2.11
C VAL A 24 32.61 -14.73 -2.55
N ILE A 25 32.52 -16.02 -2.85
CA ILE A 25 31.24 -16.66 -3.23
C ILE A 25 30.28 -16.69 -2.05
N VAL A 26 30.73 -17.09 -0.86
CA VAL A 26 29.89 -17.12 0.34
C VAL A 26 29.48 -15.70 0.74
N GLY A 27 30.41 -14.74 0.67
CA GLY A 27 30.13 -13.33 0.90
C GLY A 27 29.16 -12.75 -0.12
N ALA A 28 29.31 -13.07 -1.41
CA ALA A 28 28.41 -12.66 -2.47
C ALA A 28 27.05 -13.33 -2.35
N ALA A 29 26.97 -14.62 -2.00
CA ALA A 29 25.73 -15.34 -1.79
C ALA A 29 25.01 -14.90 -0.51
N ALA A 30 25.75 -14.61 0.57
CA ALA A 30 25.19 -14.01 1.79
C ALA A 30 24.76 -12.56 1.54
N PHE A 31 25.51 -11.80 0.73
CA PHE A 31 25.13 -10.45 0.33
C PHE A 31 23.92 -10.46 -0.60
N TRP A 32 23.84 -11.38 -1.57
CA TRP A 32 22.67 -11.54 -2.43
C TRP A 32 21.47 -12.08 -1.67
N GLY A 33 21.67 -13.06 -0.79
CA GLY A 33 20.65 -13.59 0.13
C GLY A 33 20.23 -12.59 1.21
N SER A 34 21.07 -11.61 1.55
CA SER A 34 20.67 -10.45 2.36
C SER A 34 19.96 -9.37 1.54
N ARG A 35 20.13 -9.41 0.20
CA ARG A 35 19.43 -8.54 -0.76
C ARG A 35 18.12 -9.13 -1.28
N THR A 36 17.72 -10.34 -0.89
CA THR A 36 16.40 -10.90 -1.28
C THR A 36 15.21 -10.30 -0.51
N HIS A 37 15.37 -9.18 0.19
CA HIS A 37 14.29 -8.48 0.89
C HIS A 37 14.44 -6.95 0.88
N VAL A 38 15.00 -6.38 -0.19
CA VAL A 38 15.10 -4.92 -0.34
C VAL A 38 14.26 -4.50 -1.56
N ASP A 39 13.12 -3.86 -1.27
CA ASP A 39 12.27 -3.02 -2.14
C ASP A 39 11.02 -3.58 -2.86
N GLU A 40 10.57 -4.82 -2.64
CA GLU A 40 9.24 -5.29 -3.11
C GLU A 40 8.10 -4.98 -2.11
N ARG A 41 8.13 -3.82 -1.46
CA ARG A 41 6.99 -3.44 -0.60
C ARG A 41 5.84 -2.97 -1.48
N PRO A 42 4.60 -3.43 -1.21
CA PRO A 42 3.42 -2.90 -1.87
C PRO A 42 3.40 -1.37 -1.74
N GLN A 43 3.18 -0.67 -2.84
CA GLN A 43 3.20 0.79 -2.87
C GLN A 43 2.05 1.33 -3.72
N ALA A 44 1.56 2.50 -3.34
CA ALA A 44 0.58 3.25 -4.12
C ALA A 44 1.20 4.56 -4.58
N ILE A 45 0.99 4.90 -5.85
CA ILE A 45 1.35 6.19 -6.43
C ILE A 45 0.07 7.02 -6.49
N LEU A 46 0.10 8.15 -5.82
CA LEU A 46 -0.94 9.16 -5.81
C LEU A 46 -0.52 10.31 -6.71
N SER A 47 -1.42 10.83 -7.54
CA SER A 47 -1.15 12.06 -8.27
C SER A 47 -2.37 12.93 -8.49
N VAL A 48 -2.15 14.25 -8.47
CA VAL A 48 -3.14 15.29 -8.74
C VAL A 48 -2.45 16.38 -9.54
N GLY A 49 -2.87 16.61 -10.79
CA GLY A 49 -2.23 17.59 -11.65
C GLY A 49 -0.74 17.29 -11.85
N ALA A 50 0.13 18.18 -11.35
CA ALA A 50 1.59 18.02 -11.39
C ALA A 50 2.17 17.35 -10.13
N ASP A 51 1.39 17.28 -9.04
CA ASP A 51 1.84 16.72 -7.77
C ASP A 51 1.73 15.19 -7.80
N SER A 52 2.75 14.53 -7.27
CA SER A 52 2.76 13.07 -7.13
C SER A 52 3.51 12.63 -5.88
N ALA A 53 3.05 11.56 -5.26
CA ALA A 53 3.69 10.95 -4.12
C ALA A 53 3.59 9.43 -4.18
N THR A 54 4.65 8.75 -3.77
CA THR A 54 4.64 7.31 -3.50
C THR A 54 4.41 7.10 -2.02
N ILE A 55 3.47 6.23 -1.68
CA ILE A 55 3.10 5.91 -0.30
C ILE A 55 3.18 4.40 -0.06
N HIS A 56 3.37 4.05 1.20
CA HIS A 56 3.42 2.68 1.69
C HIS A 56 2.21 2.38 2.58
N PRO A 57 1.87 1.10 2.80
CA PRO A 57 0.76 0.74 3.67
C PRO A 57 0.96 1.26 5.08
N THR A 58 -0.13 1.67 5.70
CA THR A 58 -0.19 2.05 7.13
C THR A 58 0.06 0.82 8.01
N VAL A 59 -0.50 -0.32 7.61
CA VAL A 59 -0.23 -1.64 8.19
C VAL A 59 -0.03 -2.64 7.07
N LEU A 60 0.95 -3.53 7.22
CA LEU A 60 1.20 -4.63 6.29
C LEU A 60 1.76 -5.85 7.01
N CYS A 61 1.15 -7.01 6.80
CA CYS A 61 1.69 -8.31 7.14
C CYS A 61 2.07 -9.10 5.88
N ASP A 62 2.88 -10.15 6.09
CA ASP A 62 2.99 -11.22 5.10
C ASP A 62 1.63 -11.91 4.84
N TYR A 63 1.57 -12.75 3.81
CA TYR A 63 0.34 -13.45 3.43
C TYR A 63 -0.16 -14.44 4.49
N GLU A 64 0.69 -14.85 5.42
CA GLU A 64 0.39 -15.77 6.52
C GLU A 64 0.04 -15.04 7.83
N MET A 65 0.05 -13.71 7.83
CA MET A 65 -0.21 -12.83 8.99
C MET A 65 0.82 -12.95 10.13
N ASN A 66 2.05 -13.42 9.84
CA ASN A 66 3.08 -13.66 10.84
C ASN A 66 3.99 -12.45 11.08
N ASN A 67 4.43 -11.77 10.01
CA ASN A 67 5.35 -10.64 10.07
C ASN A 67 4.66 -9.32 9.74
N CYS A 68 4.11 -8.65 10.75
CA CYS A 68 3.37 -7.40 10.60
C CYS A 68 4.20 -6.15 10.90
N ASP A 69 4.19 -5.19 9.97
CA ASP A 69 4.60 -3.80 10.17
C ASP A 69 3.36 -2.96 10.51
N GLY A 70 3.19 -2.66 11.80
CA GLY A 70 2.01 -1.96 12.35
C GLY A 70 1.04 -2.90 13.09
N ASP A 71 0.02 -2.32 13.72
CA ASP A 71 -0.98 -3.05 14.50
C ASP A 71 -2.40 -2.69 14.04
N PHE A 72 -3.15 -3.66 13.53
CA PHE A 72 -4.55 -3.49 13.12
C PHE A 72 -5.48 -3.08 14.27
N ARG A 73 -5.14 -3.43 15.52
CA ARG A 73 -5.96 -3.13 16.70
C ARG A 73 -5.69 -1.75 17.27
N LYS A 74 -4.54 -1.15 16.91
CA LYS A 74 -4.08 0.15 17.38
C LYS A 74 -3.58 0.95 16.18
N ILE A 75 -4.54 1.38 15.36
CA ILE A 75 -4.24 2.16 14.18
C ILE A 75 -3.60 3.50 14.61
N ASP A 76 -2.32 3.66 14.30
CA ASP A 76 -1.55 4.87 14.57
C ASP A 76 -1.84 5.92 13.48
N ALA A 77 -2.51 7.00 13.87
CA ALA A 77 -2.84 8.10 12.96
C ALA A 77 -1.58 8.79 12.39
N THR A 78 -0.42 8.67 13.03
CA THR A 78 0.85 9.23 12.51
C THR A 78 1.37 8.49 11.29
N ARG A 79 0.88 7.26 11.05
CA ARG A 79 1.18 6.46 9.85
C ARG A 79 0.22 6.73 8.68
N TYR A 80 -0.68 7.70 8.81
CA TYR A 80 -1.57 8.09 7.73
C TYR A 80 -0.79 8.92 6.73
N SER A 81 -0.93 8.58 5.45
CA SER A 81 -0.36 9.40 4.40
C SER A 81 -1.24 10.61 4.18
N HIS A 82 -0.69 11.81 4.35
CA HIS A 82 -1.40 13.05 4.04
C HIS A 82 -1.10 13.45 2.59
N PHE A 83 -2.13 13.45 1.74
CA PHE A 83 -2.03 13.84 0.33
C PHE A 83 -3.26 14.66 -0.05
N PRO A 84 -3.27 15.98 0.24
CA PRO A 84 -4.46 16.80 0.12
C PRO A 84 -4.90 16.91 -1.35
N VAL A 85 -6.20 16.75 -1.60
CA VAL A 85 -6.77 16.81 -2.94
C VAL A 85 -7.62 18.09 -3.06
N PRO A 86 -7.17 19.11 -3.82
CA PRO A 86 -7.93 20.33 -4.01
C PRO A 86 -9.34 20.07 -4.56
N VAL A 87 -10.30 20.91 -4.14
CA VAL A 87 -11.65 20.87 -4.68
C VAL A 87 -11.64 21.25 -6.16
N GLY A 88 -12.24 20.42 -7.01
CA GLY A 88 -12.21 20.55 -8.46
C GLY A 88 -11.10 19.72 -9.13
N ALA A 89 -10.23 19.08 -8.35
CA ALA A 89 -9.19 18.19 -8.86
C ALA A 89 -9.60 16.71 -8.80
N THR A 90 -8.86 15.87 -9.51
CA THR A 90 -9.06 14.42 -9.53
C THR A 90 -7.82 13.73 -9.02
N LEU A 91 -7.97 12.95 -7.95
CA LEU A 91 -6.91 12.08 -7.46
C LEU A 91 -6.81 10.87 -8.38
N ARG A 92 -5.60 10.61 -8.87
CA ARG A 92 -5.23 9.41 -9.59
C ARG A 92 -4.51 8.47 -8.64
N VAL A 93 -5.01 7.26 -8.51
CA VAL A 93 -4.41 6.20 -7.67
C VAL A 93 -3.93 5.07 -8.57
N ARG A 94 -2.67 4.67 -8.42
CA ARG A 94 -2.09 3.51 -9.10
C ARG A 94 -1.37 2.63 -8.10
N LEU A 95 -1.60 1.34 -8.13
CA LEU A 95 -0.91 0.38 -7.25
C LEU A 95 0.29 -0.23 -7.97
N SER A 96 1.30 -0.66 -7.21
CA SER A 96 2.40 -1.47 -7.76
C SER A 96 1.89 -2.83 -8.24
N GLU A 97 2.65 -3.45 -9.14
CA GLU A 97 2.27 -4.74 -9.74
C GLU A 97 2.08 -5.82 -8.67
N ASP A 98 2.96 -5.84 -7.65
CA ASP A 98 2.94 -6.76 -6.50
C ASP A 98 1.66 -6.70 -5.67
N VAL A 99 0.92 -5.59 -5.74
CA VAL A 99 -0.39 -5.42 -5.10
C VAL A 99 -1.51 -5.73 -6.08
N SER A 100 -1.38 -5.20 -7.29
CA SER A 100 -2.42 -5.30 -8.30
C SER A 100 -2.66 -6.72 -8.80
N GLY A 101 -1.71 -7.64 -8.58
CA GLY A 101 -1.80 -9.04 -9.00
C GLY A 101 -2.88 -9.83 -8.26
N ASP A 102 -3.19 -9.47 -7.02
CA ASP A 102 -4.27 -10.06 -6.22
C ASP A 102 -5.52 -9.18 -6.25
N PRO A 103 -6.72 -9.72 -5.92
CA PRO A 103 -7.89 -8.88 -5.68
C PRO A 103 -7.62 -7.86 -4.57
N TRP A 104 -8.18 -6.67 -4.68
CA TRP A 104 -8.05 -5.63 -3.67
C TRP A 104 -9.31 -4.76 -3.66
N SER A 105 -9.50 -3.98 -2.61
CA SER A 105 -10.63 -3.07 -2.53
C SER A 105 -10.19 -1.67 -2.12
N ILE A 106 -10.98 -0.69 -2.53
CA ILE A 106 -10.77 0.72 -2.20
C ILE A 106 -12.07 1.32 -1.70
N VAL A 107 -11.96 2.07 -0.61
CA VAL A 107 -13.03 2.87 -0.04
C VAL A 107 -12.64 4.33 -0.14
N ALA A 108 -13.38 5.10 -0.93
CA ALA A 108 -13.25 6.55 -0.98
C ALA A 108 -14.36 7.18 -0.14
N GLN A 109 -13.97 8.01 0.82
CA GLN A 109 -14.89 8.78 1.64
C GLN A 109 -15.00 10.20 1.11
N TYR A 110 -16.23 10.60 0.83
CA TYR A 110 -16.57 11.96 0.42
C TYR A 110 -17.37 12.66 1.50
N LEU A 111 -17.12 13.96 1.63
CA LEU A 111 -17.95 14.87 2.39
C LEU A 111 -18.83 15.66 1.42
N THR A 112 -20.14 15.53 1.58
CA THR A 112 -21.15 16.20 0.74
C THR A 112 -21.96 17.17 1.59
N PRO A 113 -22.70 18.12 0.98
CA PRO A 113 -23.67 18.95 1.71
C PRO A 113 -24.73 18.14 2.48
N LYS A 114 -24.98 16.89 2.08
CA LYS A 114 -26.01 16.02 2.68
C LYS A 114 -25.47 15.11 3.78
N GLY A 115 -24.15 15.01 3.94
CA GLY A 115 -23.51 14.04 4.83
C GLY A 115 -22.23 13.44 4.26
N SER A 116 -21.63 12.53 5.01
CA SER A 116 -20.55 11.68 4.48
C SER A 116 -21.13 10.62 3.55
N GLU A 117 -20.44 10.37 2.46
CA GLU A 117 -20.69 9.29 1.52
C GLU A 117 -19.46 8.39 1.47
N LEU A 118 -19.65 7.08 1.39
CA LEU A 118 -18.59 6.08 1.28
C LEU A 118 -18.82 5.29 -0.01
N VAL A 119 -17.82 5.30 -0.90
CA VAL A 119 -17.85 4.56 -2.15
C VAL A 119 -16.85 3.41 -2.05
N LEU A 120 -17.33 2.18 -2.14
CA LEU A 120 -16.52 0.96 -2.16
C LEU A 120 -16.44 0.43 -3.59
N GLN A 121 -15.25 0.03 -4.02
CA GLN A 121 -15.08 -0.82 -5.19
C GLN A 121 -14.09 -1.93 -4.88
N THR A 122 -14.47 -3.15 -5.27
CA THR A 122 -13.59 -4.31 -5.28
C THR A 122 -13.08 -4.52 -6.70
N LEU A 123 -11.78 -4.69 -6.83
CA LEU A 123 -11.10 -4.92 -8.10
C LEU A 123 -10.49 -6.32 -8.11
N THR A 124 -10.62 -7.00 -9.25
CA THR A 124 -10.00 -8.30 -9.48
C THR A 124 -8.49 -8.15 -9.70
N GLY A 125 -7.73 -9.21 -9.42
CA GLY A 125 -6.30 -9.27 -9.75
C GLY A 125 -6.03 -8.92 -11.21
N GLY A 126 -4.92 -8.22 -11.46
CA GLY A 126 -4.52 -7.65 -12.74
C GLY A 126 -5.10 -6.25 -13.04
N ALA A 127 -6.15 -5.82 -12.34
CA ALA A 127 -6.80 -4.52 -12.62
C ALA A 127 -6.06 -3.30 -12.04
N GLY A 128 -5.16 -3.49 -11.06
CA GLY A 128 -4.49 -2.37 -10.36
C GLY A 128 -3.35 -1.67 -11.11
N THR A 129 -3.01 -2.14 -12.31
CA THR A 129 -2.12 -1.39 -13.22
C THR A 129 -2.85 -0.21 -13.88
N THR A 130 -4.18 -0.29 -13.99
CA THR A 130 -5.01 0.80 -14.50
C THR A 130 -5.23 1.83 -13.39
N PRO A 131 -4.97 3.12 -13.63
CA PRO A 131 -5.20 4.15 -12.65
C PRO A 131 -6.69 4.30 -12.33
N LEU A 132 -7.02 4.38 -11.04
CA LEU A 132 -8.32 4.80 -10.57
C LEU A 132 -8.39 6.32 -10.48
N TYR A 133 -9.55 6.88 -10.82
CA TYR A 133 -9.80 8.31 -10.79
C TYR A 133 -10.88 8.65 -9.77
N LEU A 134 -10.50 9.42 -8.75
CA LEU A 134 -11.32 9.84 -7.63
C LEU A 134 -11.50 11.37 -7.69
N PRO A 135 -12.57 11.87 -8.33
CA PRO A 135 -12.80 13.30 -8.47
C PRO A 135 -13.29 13.93 -7.17
N SER A 136 -12.57 14.93 -6.68
CA SER A 136 -13.00 15.81 -5.58
C SER A 136 -13.74 17.01 -6.17
N THR A 137 -15.04 17.14 -5.91
CA THR A 137 -15.85 18.27 -6.41
C THR A 137 -16.46 19.04 -5.27
N ARG A 138 -17.03 20.23 -5.53
CA ARG A 138 -17.74 20.97 -4.49
C ARG A 138 -18.92 20.17 -3.93
N GLU A 139 -19.58 19.35 -4.73
CA GLU A 139 -20.73 18.56 -4.28
C GLU A 139 -20.31 17.30 -3.50
N ARG A 140 -19.09 16.81 -3.74
CA ARG A 140 -18.49 15.65 -3.07
C ARG A 140 -16.99 15.86 -2.88
N VAL A 141 -16.61 16.38 -1.72
CA VAL A 141 -15.20 16.65 -1.41
C VAL A 141 -14.55 15.36 -0.94
N LEU A 142 -13.49 14.90 -1.61
CA LEU A 142 -12.75 13.71 -1.18
C LEU A 142 -11.98 14.02 0.12
N ILE A 143 -12.20 13.22 1.17
CA ILE A 143 -11.59 13.46 2.50
C ILE A 143 -10.77 12.28 3.03
N ASN A 144 -11.05 11.06 2.58
CA ASN A 144 -10.24 9.89 2.94
C ASN A 144 -10.25 8.86 1.81
N VAL A 145 -9.14 8.15 1.65
CA VAL A 145 -9.06 6.96 0.79
C VAL A 145 -8.41 5.85 1.60
N GLU A 146 -9.09 4.71 1.66
CA GLU A 146 -8.54 3.48 2.23
C GLU A 146 -8.42 2.41 1.14
N ILE A 147 -7.26 1.81 1.01
CA ILE A 147 -7.04 0.69 0.08
C ILE A 147 -6.72 -0.54 0.91
N SER A 148 -7.52 -1.59 0.79
CA SER A 148 -7.39 -2.83 1.55
C SER A 148 -6.77 -3.93 0.69
N LEU A 149 -5.77 -4.61 1.28
CA LEU A 149 -5.08 -5.74 0.70
C LEU A 149 -5.51 -7.01 1.41
N PRO A 150 -6.13 -7.99 0.73
CA PRO A 150 -6.47 -9.26 1.34
C PRO A 150 -5.24 -10.17 1.52
N ALA A 151 -5.31 -11.02 2.53
CA ALA A 151 -4.45 -12.17 2.77
C ALA A 151 -4.91 -13.36 1.91
N LYS A 152 -4.10 -14.43 1.88
CA LYS A 152 -4.52 -15.74 1.32
C LYS A 152 -5.26 -16.61 2.33
N LEU A 153 -5.66 -16.02 3.45
CA LEU A 153 -6.36 -16.67 4.55
C LEU A 153 -7.82 -16.24 4.56
N LEU A 154 -8.68 -17.21 4.82
CA LEU A 154 -10.11 -17.01 5.03
C LEU A 154 -10.37 -16.65 6.50
N ALA A 155 -11.25 -15.68 6.72
CA ALA A 155 -11.80 -15.32 8.00
C ALA A 155 -12.98 -16.26 8.29
N GLY A 156 -12.72 -17.34 9.03
CA GLY A 156 -13.74 -18.30 9.44
C GLY A 156 -13.94 -19.47 8.46
N ASP A 157 -15.03 -20.22 8.65
CA ASP A 157 -15.33 -21.46 7.90
C ASP A 157 -15.96 -21.22 6.51
N THR A 158 -16.08 -19.96 6.07
CA THR A 158 -16.66 -19.60 4.78
C THR A 158 -15.59 -19.08 3.83
N ASP A 159 -15.53 -19.63 2.62
CA ASP A 159 -14.55 -19.32 1.57
C ASP A 159 -14.61 -17.89 0.99
N GLU A 160 -15.45 -17.01 1.56
CA GLU A 160 -15.82 -15.73 0.96
C GLU A 160 -15.26 -14.50 1.70
N GLU A 161 -14.84 -14.63 2.95
CA GLU A 161 -14.31 -13.50 3.73
C GLU A 161 -12.79 -13.61 3.83
N LEU A 162 -12.04 -12.80 3.08
CA LEU A 162 -10.58 -12.81 3.18
C LEU A 162 -10.12 -11.91 4.33
N VAL A 163 -9.21 -12.42 5.15
CA VAL A 163 -8.55 -11.61 6.19
C VAL A 163 -7.76 -10.49 5.50
N ARG A 164 -7.78 -9.28 6.05
CA ARG A 164 -6.97 -8.16 5.54
C ARG A 164 -5.51 -8.33 5.97
N ARG A 165 -4.58 -8.46 5.01
CA ARG A 165 -3.12 -8.46 5.28
C ARG A 165 -2.52 -7.08 5.40
N GLY A 166 -3.15 -6.07 4.81
CA GLY A 166 -2.65 -4.70 4.90
C GLY A 166 -3.65 -3.67 4.42
N PHE A 167 -3.36 -2.41 4.71
CA PHE A 167 -4.11 -1.29 4.14
C PHE A 167 -3.30 -0.01 4.06
N PHE A 168 -3.69 0.85 3.13
CA PHE A 168 -3.25 2.22 3.03
C PHE A 168 -4.35 3.12 3.60
N ALA A 169 -4.04 3.99 4.55
CA ALA A 169 -4.92 5.07 4.99
C ALA A 169 -4.37 6.41 4.50
N ILE A 170 -5.17 7.12 3.70
CA ILE A 170 -4.77 8.34 3.01
C ILE A 170 -5.74 9.45 3.38
N ASP A 171 -5.24 10.43 4.14
CA ASP A 171 -5.97 11.67 4.38
C ASP A 171 -5.85 12.57 3.15
N THR A 172 -6.99 12.77 2.49
CA THR A 172 -7.09 13.56 1.25
C THR A 172 -7.76 14.91 1.46
N THR A 173 -8.00 15.27 2.73
CA THR A 173 -8.67 16.51 3.10
C THR A 173 -8.00 17.72 2.45
N PRO A 174 -8.73 18.54 1.66
CA PRO A 174 -8.15 19.70 0.99
C PRO A 174 -7.58 20.72 1.98
N THR A 175 -6.44 21.31 1.64
CA THR A 175 -5.88 22.46 2.37
C THR A 175 -6.50 23.77 1.88
N GLY A 176 -6.95 24.63 2.79
CA GLY A 176 -7.44 25.98 2.46
C GLY A 176 -8.97 26.09 2.26
N GLU A 177 -9.73 25.01 2.38
CA GLU A 177 -11.19 24.96 2.17
C GLU A 177 -11.97 24.71 3.48
N GLN A 178 -11.41 25.12 4.62
CA GLN A 178 -11.91 24.80 5.97
C GLN A 178 -13.35 25.27 6.18
N ALA A 179 -13.70 26.46 5.70
CA ALA A 179 -15.06 26.99 5.80
C ALA A 179 -16.10 26.09 5.08
N LEU A 180 -15.73 25.53 3.92
CA LEU A 180 -16.59 24.60 3.18
C LEU A 180 -16.75 23.28 3.94
N LEU A 181 -15.63 22.72 4.40
CA LEU A 181 -15.62 21.46 5.15
C LEU A 181 -16.44 21.56 6.43
N ASP A 182 -16.30 22.67 7.17
CA ASP A 182 -17.05 22.89 8.40
C ASP A 182 -18.54 23.11 8.14
N ALA A 183 -18.90 23.80 7.06
CA ALA A 183 -20.30 23.92 6.64
C ALA A 183 -20.91 22.54 6.35
N TYR A 184 -20.19 21.64 5.68
CA TYR A 184 -20.69 20.30 5.37
C TYR A 184 -20.74 19.39 6.60
N ARG A 185 -19.74 19.45 7.49
CA ARG A 185 -19.77 18.73 8.77
C ARG A 185 -20.95 19.17 9.63
N LYS A 186 -21.22 20.48 9.68
CA LYS A 186 -22.37 21.04 10.40
C LYS A 186 -23.70 20.58 9.78
N ALA A 187 -23.80 20.55 8.45
CA ALA A 187 -24.98 20.02 7.76
C ALA A 187 -25.18 18.50 7.98
N ALA A 188 -24.08 17.76 8.18
CA ALA A 188 -24.08 16.33 8.47
C ALA A 188 -24.36 16.00 9.95
N ALA A 189 -24.16 16.96 10.87
CA ALA A 189 -24.36 16.81 12.32
C ALA A 189 -25.86 16.75 12.68
N GLY A 190 -26.49 15.64 12.31
CA GLY A 190 -27.91 15.35 12.57
C GLY A 190 -28.42 14.02 12.01
N LYS A 191 -27.59 13.26 11.27
CA LYS A 191 -27.96 11.97 10.65
C LYS A 191 -27.22 10.79 11.28
N ARG A 192 -27.88 9.63 11.40
CA ARG A 192 -27.30 8.44 12.07
C ARG A 192 -26.17 7.82 11.22
N PRO A 193 -25.17 7.15 11.83
CA PRO A 193 -24.08 6.50 11.11
C PRO A 193 -24.49 5.56 9.96
N GLN A 194 -25.59 4.83 10.14
CA GLN A 194 -26.15 3.86 9.19
C GLN A 194 -26.83 4.52 7.98
N GLU A 195 -27.26 5.78 8.09
CA GLU A 195 -27.86 6.56 6.99
C GLU A 195 -26.79 7.21 6.09
N ARG A 196 -25.49 6.99 6.38
CA ARG A 196 -24.33 7.50 5.62
C ARG A 196 -23.74 6.51 4.62
N MET A 197 -24.23 5.26 4.61
CA MET A 197 -23.84 4.25 3.63
C MET A 197 -24.90 4.19 2.53
N ALA A 198 -24.52 4.55 1.31
CA ALA A 198 -25.31 4.26 0.12
C ALA A 198 -24.41 3.68 -0.98
N THR A 199 -24.70 2.42 -1.29
CA THR A 199 -24.60 1.69 -2.58
C THR A 199 -23.33 1.81 -3.42
N ASP A 200 -22.77 0.64 -3.77
CA ASP A 200 -21.77 0.39 -4.83
C ASP A 200 -21.74 1.49 -5.90
N GLY A 201 -20.80 2.42 -5.71
CA GLY A 201 -20.54 3.48 -6.68
C GLY A 201 -19.46 3.02 -7.64
N GLU A 202 -19.74 3.08 -8.94
CA GLU A 202 -18.78 2.76 -9.97
C GLU A 202 -17.74 3.88 -10.07
N PHE A 203 -16.47 3.59 -9.71
CA PHE A 203 -15.37 4.50 -10.04
C PHE A 203 -15.19 4.56 -11.55
N ALA A 204 -14.96 5.76 -12.09
CA ALA A 204 -14.79 5.95 -13.52
C ALA A 204 -13.52 5.25 -14.02
N ARG A 205 -13.68 4.23 -14.86
CA ARG A 205 -12.63 3.71 -15.73
C ARG A 205 -12.72 4.51 -17.03
N ARG A 206 -11.70 5.31 -17.35
CA ARG A 206 -11.58 5.91 -18.69
C ARG A 206 -10.70 5.05 -19.57
#